data_AF-A0A6A6Q8D9-F1
#
_entry.id   AF-A0A6A6Q8D9-F1
#
_cell.length_a   1.000
_cell.length_b   1.000
_cell.length_c   1.000
_cell.angle_alpha   90.00
_cell.angle_beta   90.00
_cell.angle_gamma   90.00
#
_symmetry.space_group_name_H-M   'P 1'
#
loop_
_entity.id
_entity.type
_entity.pdbx_description
1 polymer ?
#
loop_
_entity_poly.entity_id
_entity_poly.type
_entity_poly.pdbx_seq_one_letter_code
_entity_poly.pdbx_strand_id
1 'polypeptide(L)'
;MSEDAPPEFSSLHDVGKQEWLMPAPLASTGPGGNMAPSSGALNGEAWEFVFPPASQQAQPASQALLAEFNAVNQLDSLNLLIPTSSAPATETAASTSAIARTLEDRTARMINLVTEHNFDHPEWQRWQTDDYCAYLEYSDTPLAKSRDEFLSNYKAFVQRYPEYSLEILTISANVNEKNGMGAVWCHLRVKGHPANVERESVTIVHWKRRQGKWTAYRQNGVRGVAWYP
;
A
#
# COMPACT_ATOMS: atom_id res chain seq x y z
N MET A 1 -12.32 45.05 -35.03
CA MET A 1 -11.03 44.59 -34.46
C MET A 1 -11.33 44.26 -33.02
N SER A 2 -11.57 42.98 -32.76
CA SER A 2 -12.02 42.45 -31.47
C SER A 2 -10.93 41.51 -31.00
N GLU A 3 -10.31 41.83 -29.86
CA GLU A 3 -9.27 41.03 -29.21
C GLU A 3 -9.93 39.90 -28.42
N ASP A 4 -9.61 38.66 -28.78
CA ASP A 4 -9.99 37.45 -28.05
C ASP A 4 -9.13 37.32 -26.78
N ALA A 5 -9.80 37.23 -25.63
CA ALA A 5 -9.17 36.89 -24.36
C ALA A 5 -8.96 35.37 -24.23
N PRO A 6 -7.84 34.89 -23.68
CA PRO A 6 -7.58 33.46 -23.51
C PRO A 6 -8.44 32.87 -22.36
N PRO A 7 -8.79 31.57 -22.43
CA PRO A 7 -9.63 30.93 -21.43
C PRO A 7 -8.91 30.79 -20.08
N GLU A 8 -9.61 31.15 -19.01
CA GLU A 8 -9.16 30.97 -17.63
C GLU A 8 -9.02 29.48 -17.28
N PHE A 9 -7.83 29.08 -16.83
CA PHE A 9 -7.60 27.78 -16.21
C PHE A 9 -8.28 27.74 -14.84
N SER A 10 -9.39 27.00 -14.75
CA SER A 10 -10.05 26.69 -13.49
C SER A 10 -9.12 25.88 -12.59
N SER A 11 -8.98 26.33 -11.34
CA SER A 11 -8.10 25.77 -10.32
C SER A 11 -8.41 24.31 -10.01
N LEU A 12 -7.41 23.45 -10.22
CA LEU A 12 -7.38 22.03 -9.87
C LEU A 12 -7.22 21.86 -8.34
N HIS A 13 -8.27 22.12 -7.57
CA HIS A 13 -8.33 21.77 -6.14
C HIS A 13 -9.63 21.03 -5.85
N ASP A 14 -9.77 19.85 -6.44
CA ASP A 14 -10.63 18.80 -5.91
C ASP A 14 -10.04 17.43 -6.28
N VAL A 15 -8.90 17.11 -5.67
CA VAL A 15 -8.37 15.74 -5.71
C VAL A 15 -9.25 14.92 -4.77
N GLY A 16 -10.32 14.40 -5.35
CA GLY A 16 -11.31 13.60 -4.66
C GLY A 16 -10.62 12.53 -3.81
N LYS A 17 -11.04 12.45 -2.55
CA LYS A 17 -10.89 11.25 -1.73
C LYS A 17 -11.54 10.10 -2.49
N GLN A 18 -10.81 9.43 -3.38
CA GLN A 18 -11.27 8.16 -3.90
C GLN A 18 -11.32 7.23 -2.69
N GLU A 19 -12.52 6.97 -2.21
CA GLU A 19 -12.80 5.99 -1.18
C GLU A 19 -12.46 4.61 -1.73
N TRP A 20 -11.21 4.19 -1.51
CA TRP A 20 -10.77 2.83 -1.69
C TRP A 20 -11.24 2.01 -0.49
N LEU A 21 -12.55 1.90 -0.35
CA LEU A 21 -13.18 0.91 0.49
C LEU A 21 -12.88 -0.43 -0.18
N MET A 22 -11.98 -1.21 0.42
CA MET A 22 -12.13 -2.67 0.32
C MET A 22 -13.60 -2.96 0.61
N PRO A 23 -14.32 -3.73 -0.23
CA PRO A 23 -15.73 -3.99 0.03
C PRO A 23 -15.85 -4.46 1.47
N ALA A 24 -16.71 -3.79 2.25
CA ALA A 24 -16.93 -4.15 3.64
C ALA A 24 -17.15 -5.68 3.69
N PRO A 25 -16.53 -6.39 4.65
CA PRO A 25 -16.65 -7.84 4.72
C PRO A 25 -18.14 -8.18 4.70
N LEU A 26 -18.56 -8.94 3.67
CA LEU A 26 -19.92 -9.42 3.56
C LEU A 26 -20.21 -10.19 4.86
N ALA A 27 -21.12 -9.66 5.68
CA ALA A 27 -21.53 -10.32 6.90
C ALA A 27 -21.97 -11.75 6.54
N SER A 28 -21.21 -12.73 7.02
CA SER A 28 -21.51 -14.15 6.86
C SER A 28 -22.85 -14.44 7.52
N THR A 29 -23.89 -14.54 6.70
CA THR A 29 -25.18 -15.10 7.12
C THR A 29 -25.00 -16.61 7.22
N GLY A 30 -24.67 -17.09 8.43
CA GLY A 30 -24.54 -18.52 8.69
C GLY A 30 -25.84 -19.27 8.37
N PRO A 31 -25.76 -20.57 8.00
CA PRO A 31 -26.94 -21.36 7.69
C PRO A 31 -27.67 -21.72 8.99
N GLY A 32 -28.67 -20.91 9.34
CA GLY A 32 -29.57 -21.12 10.47
C GLY A 32 -30.88 -21.76 10.01
N GLY A 33 -31.24 -22.87 10.65
CA GLY A 33 -32.40 -23.69 10.35
C GLY A 33 -33.75 -22.97 10.38
N ASN A 34 -34.70 -23.59 9.69
CA ASN A 34 -36.13 -23.33 9.71
C ASN A 34 -36.65 -22.99 11.12
N MET A 35 -37.04 -21.73 11.33
CA MET A 35 -38.17 -21.37 12.20
C MET A 35 -38.92 -20.16 11.62
N ALA A 36 -40.23 -20.19 11.84
CA ALA A 36 -41.30 -19.38 11.27
C ALA A 36 -41.16 -17.84 11.44
N PRO A 37 -41.94 -17.03 10.69
CA PRO A 37 -41.72 -15.59 10.60
C PRO A 37 -42.33 -14.86 11.80
N SER A 38 -41.50 -14.16 12.57
CA SER A 38 -41.96 -13.04 13.39
C SER A 38 -41.45 -11.74 12.75
N SER A 39 -42.37 -10.99 12.18
CA SER A 39 -42.19 -9.63 11.68
C SER A 39 -41.76 -8.70 12.82
N GLY A 40 -40.47 -8.37 12.85
CA GLY A 40 -39.89 -7.31 13.65
C GLY A 40 -38.88 -6.56 12.78
N ALA A 41 -39.27 -5.39 12.29
CA ALA A 41 -38.41 -4.51 11.53
C ALA A 41 -37.29 -4.00 12.45
N LEU A 42 -36.05 -4.40 12.16
CA LEU A 42 -34.86 -3.78 12.73
C LEU A 42 -34.22 -2.92 11.65
N ASN A 43 -34.28 -1.62 11.88
CA ASN A 43 -33.59 -0.59 11.13
C ASN A 43 -32.08 -0.87 11.17
N GLY A 44 -31.51 -1.26 10.03
CA GLY A 44 -30.06 -1.25 9.84
C GLY A 44 -29.61 0.20 9.68
N GLU A 45 -29.18 0.81 10.78
CA GLU A 45 -28.51 2.10 10.76
C GLU A 45 -27.18 1.95 10.00
N ALA A 46 -27.15 2.51 8.79
CA ALA A 46 -25.93 2.80 8.07
C ALA A 46 -25.16 3.87 8.87
N TRP A 47 -23.92 3.57 9.23
CA TRP A 47 -23.02 4.54 9.83
C TRP A 47 -22.54 5.50 8.73
N GLU A 48 -23.34 6.54 8.44
CA GLU A 48 -22.89 7.68 7.66
C GLU A 48 -21.98 8.57 8.51
N PHE A 49 -20.69 8.59 8.18
CA PHE A 49 -19.77 9.58 8.72
C PHE A 49 -20.04 10.94 8.07
N VAL A 50 -20.81 11.78 8.76
CA VAL A 50 -20.99 13.19 8.40
C VAL A 50 -19.72 13.95 8.73
N PHE A 51 -18.96 14.36 7.71
CA PHE A 51 -17.91 15.37 7.85
C PHE A 51 -18.50 16.77 7.63
N PRO A 52 -18.15 17.77 8.44
CA PRO A 52 -18.62 19.14 8.22
C PRO A 52 -18.02 19.71 6.92
N PRO A 53 -18.74 20.61 6.22
CA PRO A 53 -18.25 21.24 5.01
C PRO A 53 -17.00 22.09 5.29
N ALA A 54 -16.03 22.02 4.38
CA ALA A 54 -14.83 22.82 4.43
C ALA A 54 -15.17 24.30 4.25
N SER A 55 -15.03 25.08 5.33
CA SER A 55 -15.05 26.54 5.26
C SER A 55 -13.84 27.01 4.45
N GLN A 56 -14.09 27.51 3.24
CA GLN A 56 -13.14 28.29 2.46
C GLN A 56 -12.79 29.56 3.24
N GLN A 57 -11.53 29.71 3.62
CA GLN A 57 -10.97 30.99 4.03
C GLN A 57 -9.84 31.34 3.07
N ALA A 58 -10.12 32.31 2.19
CA ALA A 58 -9.17 32.86 1.25
C ALA A 58 -8.08 33.67 1.98
N GLN A 59 -6.82 33.50 1.57
CA GLN A 59 -5.76 34.48 1.79
C GLN A 59 -5.17 34.90 0.44
N PRO A 60 -5.11 36.19 0.12
CA PRO A 60 -4.34 36.69 -0.99
C PRO A 60 -2.96 37.21 -0.54
N ALA A 61 -2.07 37.29 -1.53
CA ALA A 61 -0.86 38.13 -1.60
C ALA A 61 0.43 37.61 -0.93
N SER A 62 1.27 36.96 -1.74
CA SER A 62 2.70 37.27 -1.81
C SER A 62 3.32 36.82 -3.14
N GLN A 63 2.85 37.41 -4.25
CA GLN A 63 3.62 37.47 -5.51
C GLN A 63 4.51 38.71 -5.48
N ALA A 64 5.64 38.65 -4.78
CA ALA A 64 6.69 39.67 -4.84
C ALA A 64 8.01 39.18 -4.22
N LEU A 65 8.53 38.01 -4.64
CA LEU A 65 9.89 37.55 -4.29
C LEU A 65 10.40 36.50 -5.31
N LEU A 66 10.14 36.72 -6.60
CA LEU A 66 10.50 35.77 -7.68
C LEU A 66 11.21 36.42 -8.88
N ALA A 67 12.04 37.45 -8.63
CA ALA A 67 12.75 38.12 -9.73
C ALA A 67 14.24 38.46 -9.47
N GLU A 68 14.86 38.05 -8.35
CA GLU A 68 16.29 38.33 -8.09
C GLU A 68 17.15 37.11 -7.68
N PHE A 69 16.69 35.89 -7.95
CA PHE A 69 17.50 34.67 -7.72
C PHE A 69 17.84 33.90 -9.01
N ASN A 70 17.78 34.58 -10.16
CA ASN A 70 18.10 34.04 -11.48
C ASN A 70 19.37 34.68 -12.03
N ALA A 71 20.53 34.32 -11.46
CA ALA A 71 21.84 34.26 -12.13
C ALA A 71 22.94 34.15 -11.07
N VAL A 72 23.25 32.93 -10.65
CA VAL A 72 24.57 32.40 -10.20
C VAL A 72 24.28 31.08 -9.49
N ASN A 73 24.95 30.00 -9.93
CA ASN A 73 24.88 28.60 -9.45
C ASN A 73 23.86 27.66 -10.13
N GLN A 74 23.98 27.53 -11.46
CA GLN A 74 23.64 26.28 -12.17
C GLN A 74 24.83 25.30 -12.19
N LEU A 75 25.45 25.08 -11.03
CA LEU A 75 26.36 23.96 -10.83
C LEU A 75 25.79 23.15 -9.65
N ASP A 76 24.99 22.17 -10.03
CA ASP A 76 24.62 20.96 -9.30
C ASP A 76 24.16 21.09 -7.85
N SER A 77 23.06 21.81 -7.61
CA SER A 77 22.29 21.68 -6.37
C SER A 77 21.79 20.24 -6.11
N LEU A 78 21.73 19.39 -7.15
CA LEU A 78 21.47 17.96 -7.01
C LEU A 78 22.70 17.14 -6.55
N ASN A 79 23.93 17.61 -6.78
CA ASN A 79 25.14 16.94 -6.26
C ASN A 79 25.33 17.16 -4.75
N LEU A 80 24.63 18.12 -4.14
CA LEU A 80 24.62 18.30 -2.68
C LEU A 80 23.80 17.22 -1.94
N LEU A 81 22.91 16.51 -2.65
CA LEU A 81 22.11 15.41 -2.09
C LEU A 81 22.73 14.04 -2.36
N ILE A 82 23.75 13.97 -3.21
CA ILE A 82 24.60 12.79 -3.27
C ILE A 82 25.48 12.87 -2.02
N PRO A 83 25.34 12.00 -1.02
CA PRO A 83 26.29 11.99 0.07
C PRO A 83 27.66 11.71 -0.55
N THR A 84 28.51 12.73 -0.63
CA THR A 84 29.93 12.61 -0.94
C THR A 84 30.57 11.88 0.22
N SER A 85 30.32 10.59 0.30
CA SER A 85 30.93 9.71 1.27
C SER A 85 32.38 9.56 0.85
N SER A 86 33.23 10.48 1.31
CA SER A 86 34.69 10.39 1.20
C SER A 86 35.29 9.32 2.14
N ALA A 87 34.45 8.52 2.81
CA ALA A 87 34.89 7.26 3.38
C ALA A 87 35.01 6.25 2.22
N PRO A 88 36.10 5.49 2.10
CA PRO A 88 36.18 4.42 1.13
C PRO A 88 34.95 3.54 1.33
N ALA A 89 34.02 3.60 0.38
CA ALA A 89 32.93 2.67 0.26
C ALA A 89 33.61 1.32 0.14
N THR A 90 33.80 0.68 1.29
CA THR A 90 34.06 -0.74 1.34
C THR A 90 32.71 -1.28 0.91
N GLU A 91 32.50 -1.32 -0.40
CA GLU A 91 31.53 -2.10 -1.15
C GLU A 91 31.82 -3.56 -0.79
N THR A 92 31.60 -3.85 0.48
CA THR A 92 31.35 -5.18 0.94
C THR A 92 29.98 -5.41 0.32
N ALA A 93 29.97 -5.96 -0.89
CA ALA A 93 28.85 -6.70 -1.42
C ALA A 93 28.55 -7.74 -0.35
N ALA A 94 27.78 -7.32 0.65
CA ALA A 94 27.57 -8.07 1.86
C ALA A 94 26.85 -9.31 1.39
N SER A 95 27.54 -10.44 1.48
CA SER A 95 26.99 -11.76 1.19
C SER A 95 25.61 -11.83 1.84
N THR A 96 24.55 -11.65 1.05
CA THR A 96 23.17 -11.70 1.54
C THR A 96 23.03 -13.01 2.27
N SER A 97 22.68 -12.96 3.56
CA SER A 97 22.68 -14.17 4.38
C SER A 97 21.71 -15.19 3.78
N ALA A 98 21.99 -16.48 3.97
CA ALA A 98 21.10 -17.53 3.46
C ALA A 98 19.66 -17.38 3.98
N ILE A 99 19.51 -16.84 5.20
CA ILE A 99 18.20 -16.52 5.77
C ILE A 99 17.54 -15.37 5.02
N ALA A 100 18.25 -14.30 4.70
CA ALA A 100 17.71 -13.19 3.92
C ALA A 100 17.13 -13.67 2.59
N ARG A 101 17.89 -14.45 1.81
CA ARG A 101 17.39 -15.07 0.56
C ARG A 101 16.16 -15.95 0.79
N THR A 102 16.17 -16.76 1.84
CA THR A 102 15.01 -17.60 2.19
C THR A 102 13.75 -16.77 2.49
N LEU A 103 13.88 -15.61 3.14
CA LEU A 103 12.75 -14.73 3.42
C LEU A 103 12.28 -13.99 2.17
N GLU A 104 13.19 -13.61 1.28
CA GLU A 104 12.87 -13.06 -0.04
C GLU A 104 12.04 -14.07 -0.85
N ASP A 105 12.52 -15.31 -0.98
CA ASP A 105 11.84 -16.39 -1.71
C ASP A 105 10.42 -16.64 -1.19
N ARG A 106 10.25 -16.70 0.14
CA ARG A 106 8.93 -16.90 0.76
C ARG A 106 8.00 -15.72 0.54
N THR A 107 8.53 -14.50 0.64
CA THR A 107 7.73 -13.29 0.42
C THR A 107 7.31 -13.20 -1.05
N ALA A 108 8.21 -13.49 -1.99
CA ALA A 108 7.90 -13.56 -3.41
C ALA A 108 6.84 -14.63 -3.70
N ARG A 109 6.96 -15.80 -3.09
CA ARG A 109 5.95 -16.87 -3.21
C ARG A 109 4.58 -16.43 -2.67
N MET A 110 4.52 -15.75 -1.52
CA MET A 110 3.27 -15.21 -0.99
C MET A 110 2.61 -14.21 -1.95
N ILE A 111 3.38 -13.31 -2.56
CA ILE A 111 2.87 -12.37 -3.57
C ILE A 111 2.35 -13.11 -4.80
N ASN A 112 3.08 -14.12 -5.28
CA ASN A 112 2.65 -14.94 -6.42
C ASN A 112 1.36 -15.70 -6.12
N LEU A 113 1.17 -16.22 -4.90
CA LEU A 113 -0.09 -16.86 -4.49
C LEU A 113 -1.29 -15.90 -4.56
N VAL A 114 -1.08 -14.61 -4.27
CA VAL A 114 -2.12 -13.58 -4.45
C VAL A 114 -2.43 -13.41 -5.94
N THR A 115 -1.42 -13.26 -6.79
CA THR A 115 -1.59 -13.11 -8.25
C THR A 115 -2.21 -14.36 -8.90
N GLU A 116 -1.90 -15.55 -8.39
CA GLU A 116 -2.47 -16.84 -8.82
C GLU A 116 -3.90 -17.08 -8.28
N HIS A 117 -4.43 -16.16 -7.45
CA HIS A 117 -5.69 -16.31 -6.72
C HIS A 117 -5.78 -17.59 -5.87
N ASN A 118 -4.63 -18.10 -5.39
CA ASN A 118 -4.51 -19.35 -4.67
C ASN A 118 -4.48 -19.13 -3.14
N PHE A 119 -5.63 -18.71 -2.60
CA PHE A 119 -5.78 -18.35 -1.18
C PHE A 119 -5.89 -19.56 -0.24
N ASP A 120 -6.12 -20.76 -0.78
CA ASP A 120 -6.25 -22.00 0.00
C ASP A 120 -4.91 -22.77 0.10
N HIS A 121 -3.81 -22.20 -0.41
CA HIS A 121 -2.50 -22.85 -0.41
C HIS A 121 -1.94 -23.01 1.03
N PRO A 122 -1.38 -24.18 1.41
CA PRO A 122 -0.91 -24.46 2.78
C PRO A 122 0.26 -23.59 3.25
N GLU A 123 0.91 -22.87 2.33
CA GLU A 123 1.99 -21.95 2.66
C GLU A 123 1.52 -20.72 3.45
N TRP A 124 0.25 -20.32 3.31
CA TRP A 124 -0.33 -19.25 4.12
C TRP A 124 -0.28 -19.62 5.61
N GLN A 125 -0.69 -20.83 5.97
CA GLN A 125 -0.61 -21.33 7.34
C GLN A 125 0.83 -21.59 7.78
N ARG A 126 1.72 -21.99 6.85
CA ARG A 126 3.12 -22.29 7.17
C ARG A 126 3.92 -21.04 7.52
N TRP A 127 3.66 -19.92 6.86
CA TRP A 127 4.52 -18.75 6.92
C TRP A 127 3.89 -17.53 7.59
N GLN A 128 2.57 -17.40 7.62
CA GLN A 128 1.91 -16.31 8.35
C GLN A 128 1.39 -16.77 9.70
N THR A 129 1.56 -15.91 10.70
CA THR A 129 0.96 -16.13 12.01
C THR A 129 -0.56 -15.89 11.97
N ASP A 130 -1.31 -16.49 12.89
CA ASP A 130 -2.76 -16.27 12.94
C ASP A 130 -3.10 -14.81 13.26
N ASP A 131 -2.25 -14.16 14.09
CA ASP A 131 -2.28 -12.73 14.46
C ASP A 131 -1.65 -11.81 13.40
N TYR A 132 -1.63 -12.22 12.13
CA TYR A 132 -1.06 -11.41 11.05
C TYR A 132 -1.88 -10.15 10.79
N CYS A 133 -1.22 -8.99 10.72
CA CYS A 133 -1.88 -7.71 10.45
C CYS A 133 -1.38 -7.05 9.17
N ALA A 134 -2.29 -6.47 8.37
CA ALA A 134 -1.94 -5.70 7.19
C ALA A 134 -2.33 -4.23 7.35
N TYR A 135 -1.42 -3.34 6.98
CA TYR A 135 -1.58 -1.90 7.00
C TYR A 135 -1.39 -1.35 5.58
N LEU A 136 -2.11 -0.27 5.29
CA LEU A 136 -1.93 0.50 4.07
C LEU A 136 -1.47 1.90 4.45
N GLU A 137 -0.41 2.34 3.79
CA GLU A 137 0.25 3.63 3.97
C GLU A 137 0.65 3.84 5.44
N TYR A 138 0.35 5.02 5.97
CA TYR A 138 0.62 5.43 7.34
C TYR A 138 -0.63 5.30 8.23
N SER A 139 -1.58 4.43 7.88
CA SER A 139 -2.79 4.23 8.69
C SER A 139 -2.45 3.58 10.03
N ASP A 140 -2.97 4.16 11.12
CA ASP A 140 -2.93 3.56 12.46
C ASP A 140 -3.92 2.40 12.61
N THR A 141 -4.91 2.30 11.72
CA THR A 141 -5.88 1.22 11.69
C THR A 141 -5.48 0.17 10.66
N PRO A 142 -5.33 -1.11 11.04
CA PRO A 142 -5.04 -2.17 10.09
C PRO A 142 -6.22 -2.43 9.15
N LEU A 143 -5.92 -2.72 7.88
CA LEU A 143 -6.89 -3.21 6.89
C LEU A 143 -7.32 -4.65 7.17
N ALA A 144 -6.46 -5.43 7.83
CA ALA A 144 -6.78 -6.77 8.29
C ALA A 144 -6.05 -7.02 9.62
N LYS A 145 -6.75 -7.60 10.58
CA LYS A 145 -6.27 -7.88 11.95
C LYS A 145 -5.90 -9.35 12.15
N SER A 146 -6.11 -10.18 11.13
CA SER A 146 -5.77 -11.60 11.12
C SER A 146 -5.39 -12.07 9.72
N ARG A 147 -4.75 -13.24 9.63
CA ARG A 147 -4.48 -13.92 8.35
C ARG A 147 -5.78 -14.17 7.58
N ASP A 148 -6.81 -14.67 8.25
CA ASP A 148 -8.05 -15.06 7.57
C ASP A 148 -8.81 -13.84 7.04
N GLU A 149 -8.81 -12.73 7.77
CA GLU A 149 -9.34 -11.45 7.29
C GLU A 149 -8.55 -10.92 6.10
N PHE A 150 -7.21 -11.00 6.13
CA PHE A 150 -6.36 -10.61 5.01
C PHE A 150 -6.68 -11.40 3.74
N LEU A 151 -6.75 -12.74 3.84
CA LEU A 151 -7.06 -13.61 2.71
C LEU A 151 -8.50 -13.39 2.21
N SER A 152 -9.46 -13.20 3.10
CA SER A 152 -10.85 -12.92 2.75
C SER A 152 -10.99 -11.60 2.01
N ASN A 153 -10.30 -10.54 2.47
CA ASN A 153 -10.29 -9.23 1.82
C ASN A 153 -9.70 -9.33 0.41
N TYR A 154 -8.57 -10.02 0.24
CA TYR A 154 -7.99 -10.24 -1.09
C TYR A 154 -8.90 -11.08 -2.00
N LYS A 155 -9.52 -12.15 -1.48
CA LYS A 155 -10.44 -12.98 -2.25
C LYS A 155 -11.64 -12.18 -2.77
N ALA A 156 -12.26 -11.36 -1.92
CA ALA A 156 -13.35 -10.48 -2.31
C ALA A 156 -12.89 -9.41 -3.33
N PHE A 157 -11.68 -8.90 -3.15
CA PHE A 157 -11.11 -7.88 -4.03
C PHE A 157 -10.82 -8.43 -5.44
N VAL A 158 -10.18 -9.59 -5.57
CA VAL A 158 -9.89 -10.19 -6.88
C VAL A 158 -11.15 -10.73 -7.58
N GLN A 159 -12.17 -11.13 -6.82
CA GLN A 159 -13.49 -11.45 -7.39
C GLN A 159 -14.13 -10.23 -8.06
N ARG A 160 -13.94 -9.03 -7.48
CA ARG A 160 -14.44 -7.77 -8.04
C ARG A 160 -13.57 -7.24 -9.18
N TYR A 161 -12.25 -7.48 -9.11
CA TYR A 161 -11.26 -6.99 -10.07
C TYR A 161 -10.40 -8.16 -10.59
N PRO A 162 -10.93 -8.98 -11.52
CA PRO A 162 -10.27 -10.22 -11.96
C PRO A 162 -8.96 -9.98 -12.75
N GLU A 163 -8.75 -8.77 -13.27
CA GLU A 163 -7.50 -8.38 -13.94
C GLU A 163 -6.44 -7.87 -12.94
N TYR A 164 -6.77 -7.80 -11.66
CA TYR A 164 -5.84 -7.33 -10.64
C TYR A 164 -4.63 -8.27 -10.53
N SER A 165 -3.44 -7.71 -10.65
CA SER A 165 -2.20 -8.49 -10.63
C SER A 165 -1.05 -7.72 -10.00
N LEU A 166 -0.12 -8.47 -9.41
CA LEU A 166 1.11 -7.97 -8.81
C LEU A 166 2.30 -8.60 -9.52
N GLU A 167 3.22 -7.77 -9.98
CA GLU A 167 4.52 -8.16 -10.55
C GLU A 167 5.63 -7.63 -9.63
N ILE A 168 6.54 -8.51 -9.20
CA ILE A 168 7.69 -8.11 -8.38
C ILE A 168 8.78 -7.54 -9.29
N LEU A 169 9.08 -6.25 -9.14
CA LEU A 169 10.16 -5.58 -9.86
C LEU A 169 11.50 -5.78 -9.17
N THR A 170 11.54 -5.55 -7.85
CA THR A 170 12.72 -5.80 -7.01
C THR A 170 12.30 -6.31 -5.64
N ILE A 171 13.19 -7.08 -5.01
CA ILE A 171 13.00 -7.61 -3.66
C ILE A 171 14.31 -7.53 -2.89
N SER A 172 14.22 -7.17 -1.61
CA SER A 172 15.39 -7.10 -0.72
C SER A 172 15.00 -7.37 0.72
N ALA A 173 15.84 -8.09 1.45
CA ALA A 173 15.66 -8.35 2.87
C ALA A 173 16.73 -7.70 3.75
N ASN A 174 16.29 -7.22 4.92
CA ASN A 174 17.15 -6.87 6.05
C ASN A 174 16.81 -7.80 7.21
N VAL A 175 17.78 -8.60 7.63
CA VAL A 175 17.59 -9.66 8.63
C VAL A 175 18.58 -9.49 9.77
N ASN A 176 18.04 -9.40 10.99
CA ASN A 176 18.80 -9.53 12.22
C ASN A 176 18.57 -10.94 12.80
N GLU A 177 19.44 -11.87 12.42
CA GLU A 177 19.34 -13.28 12.81
C GLU A 177 19.52 -13.50 14.32
N LYS A 178 20.31 -12.65 14.98
CA LYS A 178 20.52 -12.68 16.44
C LYS A 178 19.21 -12.38 17.16
N ASN A 179 18.52 -11.31 16.76
CA ASN A 179 17.26 -10.88 17.38
C ASN A 179 16.05 -11.63 16.82
N GLY A 180 16.22 -12.43 15.75
CA GLY A 180 15.13 -13.14 15.12
C GLY A 180 14.10 -12.19 14.50
N MET A 181 14.54 -11.06 13.96
CA MET A 181 13.69 -10.07 13.30
C MET A 181 14.15 -9.86 11.87
N GLY A 182 13.22 -9.66 10.96
CA GLY A 182 13.52 -9.37 9.56
C GLY A 182 12.42 -8.55 8.92
N ALA A 183 12.78 -7.85 7.86
CA ALA A 183 11.83 -7.20 6.97
C ALA A 183 12.24 -7.46 5.54
N VAL A 184 11.26 -7.66 4.67
CA VAL A 184 11.44 -7.86 3.23
C VAL A 184 10.67 -6.75 2.53
N TRP A 185 11.38 -5.96 1.73
CA TRP A 185 10.82 -4.93 0.87
C TRP A 185 10.62 -5.49 -0.52
N CYS A 186 9.44 -5.29 -1.07
CA CYS A 186 9.09 -5.67 -2.43
C CYS A 186 8.63 -4.41 -3.16
N HIS A 187 9.34 -4.04 -4.22
CA HIS A 187 8.86 -3.07 -5.19
C HIS A 187 8.01 -3.81 -6.20
N LEU A 188 6.76 -3.40 -6.32
CA LEU A 188 5.73 -4.08 -7.10
C LEU A 188 5.24 -3.16 -8.20
N ARG A 189 4.98 -3.72 -9.38
CA ARG A 189 4.08 -3.16 -10.37
C ARG A 189 2.69 -3.77 -10.17
N VAL A 190 1.68 -2.92 -10.12
CA VAL A 190 0.29 -3.27 -9.82
C VAL A 190 -0.59 -2.85 -10.99
N LYS A 191 -1.44 -3.77 -11.45
CA LYS A 191 -2.38 -3.57 -12.57
C LYS A 191 -3.80 -3.97 -12.18
N GLY A 192 -4.77 -3.62 -13.02
CA GLY A 192 -6.15 -4.12 -12.97
C GLY A 192 -7.10 -3.38 -12.02
N HIS A 193 -6.60 -2.51 -11.15
CA HIS A 193 -7.47 -1.58 -10.41
C HIS A 193 -6.72 -0.30 -9.97
N PRO A 194 -7.14 0.91 -10.42
CA PRO A 194 -8.20 1.19 -11.41
C PRO A 194 -7.97 0.48 -12.76
N ALA A 195 -9.05 0.28 -13.53
CA ALA A 195 -8.92 -0.33 -14.85
C ALA A 195 -8.03 0.54 -15.75
N ASN A 196 -7.21 -0.10 -16.58
CA ASN A 196 -6.23 0.56 -17.47
C ASN A 196 -5.16 1.42 -16.78
N VAL A 197 -5.02 1.30 -15.46
CA VAL A 197 -3.98 2.01 -14.70
C VAL A 197 -2.95 1.02 -14.23
N GLU A 198 -1.70 1.36 -14.50
CA GLU A 198 -0.52 0.71 -13.93
C GLU A 198 0.07 1.66 -12.89
N ARG A 199 0.41 1.12 -11.72
CA ARG A 199 1.11 1.88 -10.68
C ARG A 199 2.20 1.05 -10.05
N GLU A 200 3.18 1.73 -9.48
CA GLU A 200 4.15 1.09 -8.61
C GLU A 200 3.70 1.14 -7.15
N SER A 201 4.14 0.18 -6.35
CA SER A 201 3.88 0.11 -4.92
C SER A 201 5.08 -0.51 -4.22
N VAL A 202 5.26 -0.18 -2.94
CA VAL A 202 6.23 -0.86 -2.08
C VAL A 202 5.46 -1.62 -1.01
N THR A 203 5.72 -2.91 -0.87
CA THR A 203 5.20 -3.71 0.24
C THR A 203 6.35 -4.13 1.14
N ILE A 204 6.17 -3.97 2.44
CA ILE A 204 7.12 -4.40 3.47
C ILE A 204 6.46 -5.54 4.24
N VAL A 205 7.05 -6.73 4.20
CA VAL A 205 6.62 -7.88 5.00
C VAL A 205 7.58 -8.04 6.17
N HIS A 206 7.05 -7.90 7.39
CA HIS A 206 7.81 -8.08 8.61
C HIS A 206 7.76 -9.53 9.08
N TRP A 207 8.93 -10.06 9.36
CA TRP A 207 9.18 -11.43 9.79
C TRP A 207 9.72 -11.45 11.21
N LYS A 208 9.33 -12.48 11.97
CA LYS A 208 9.88 -12.76 13.29
C LYS A 208 10.15 -14.25 13.44
N ARG A 209 11.20 -14.61 14.18
CA ARG A 209 11.55 -15.99 14.49
C ARG A 209 10.85 -16.42 15.78
N ARG A 210 9.85 -17.29 15.67
CA ARG A 210 9.15 -17.93 16.80
C ARG A 210 9.52 -19.42 16.81
N GLN A 211 10.02 -19.92 17.95
CA GLN A 211 10.40 -21.34 18.12
C GLN A 211 11.32 -21.86 16.99
N GLY A 212 12.33 -21.07 16.63
CA GLY A 212 13.28 -21.41 15.56
C GLY A 212 12.75 -21.27 14.12
N LYS A 213 11.48 -20.92 13.93
CA LYS A 213 10.85 -20.75 12.61
C LYS A 213 10.58 -19.28 12.33
N TRP A 214 10.91 -18.85 11.12
CA TRP A 214 10.58 -17.50 10.64
C TRP A 214 9.15 -17.46 10.12
N THR A 215 8.35 -16.55 10.66
CA THR A 215 6.94 -16.33 10.30
C THR A 215 6.68 -14.85 10.07
N ALA A 216 5.98 -14.52 8.99
CA ALA A 216 5.45 -13.21 8.70
C ALA A 216 4.31 -12.88 9.67
N TYR A 217 4.31 -11.65 10.19
CA TYR A 217 3.32 -11.23 11.19
C TYR A 217 2.72 -9.85 10.93
N ARG A 218 3.33 -9.08 10.04
CA ARG A 218 2.84 -7.77 9.67
C ARG A 218 3.20 -7.47 8.22
N GLN A 219 2.31 -6.78 7.53
CA GLN A 219 2.60 -6.17 6.23
C GLN A 219 2.22 -4.69 6.22
N ASN A 220 3.04 -3.89 5.56
CA ASN A 220 2.77 -2.49 5.27
C ASN A 220 2.88 -2.29 3.76
N GLY A 221 1.78 -1.90 3.11
CA GLY A 221 1.79 -1.50 1.70
C GLY A 221 1.84 0.02 1.59
N VAL A 222 2.67 0.57 0.72
CA VAL A 222 2.67 1.98 0.33
C VAL A 222 2.35 2.03 -1.16
N ARG A 223 1.27 2.74 -1.51
CA ARG A 223 0.90 2.93 -2.91
C ARG A 223 1.75 4.06 -3.49
N GLY A 224 2.30 3.84 -4.68
CA GLY A 224 2.82 4.93 -5.48
C GLY A 224 1.68 5.85 -5.92
N VAL A 225 1.99 7.13 -6.09
CA VAL A 225 1.08 8.07 -6.74
C VAL A 225 0.91 7.65 -8.20
N ALA A 226 -0.32 7.36 -8.60
CA ALA A 226 -0.63 7.21 -10.01
C ALA A 226 -0.67 8.62 -10.62
N TRP A 227 0.35 8.97 -11.38
CA TRP A 227 0.32 10.18 -12.20
C TRP A 227 -0.63 9.92 -13.37
N TYR A 228 -1.85 10.44 -13.29
CA TYR A 228 -2.68 10.56 -14.48
C TYR A 228 -2.18 11.76 -15.29
N PRO A 229 -1.93 11.61 -16.60
CA PRO A 229 -1.81 12.76 -17.49
C PRO A 229 -3.14 13.51 -17.63
#